data_AF-G5BIX0-F1
#
_entry.id   AF-G5BIX0-F1
#
_cell.length_a   1.000
_cell.length_b   1.000
_cell.length_c   1.000
_cell.angle_alpha   90.00
_cell.angle_beta   90.00
_cell.angle_gamma   90.00
#
_symmetry.space_group_name_H-M   'P 1'
#
loop_
_entity.id
_entity.type
_entity.pdbx_description
1 polymer ?
#
loop_
_entity_poly.entity_id
_entity_poly.type
_entity_poly.pdbx_seq_one_letter_code
_entity_poly.pdbx_strand_id
1 'polypeptide(L)'
;MKHSNNVTEFLLLGLTQDPSAKTALFVIFLLIYIVTVLGNVIIVVTVLASPSLGSPMYFFLAYLSLIDAIYSTVFSPKLLIDLLSNRKTISFQVCMGQLFIGHLFSGAEVFLLVAMAYDRYVAICKPLHYLTIMN
;
A
#
# COMPACT_ATOMS: atom_id res chain seq x y z
N MET A 1 -9.87 42.63 7.29
CA MET A 1 -10.52 41.32 7.15
C MET A 1 -9.57 40.38 6.41
N LYS A 2 -9.19 39.25 7.03
CA LYS A 2 -8.28 38.25 6.46
C LYS A 2 -9.05 37.53 5.35
N HIS A 3 -8.56 37.59 4.11
CA HIS A 3 -9.20 36.88 2.99
C HIS A 3 -9.03 35.37 3.20
N SER A 4 -10.10 34.70 3.62
CA SER A 4 -10.12 33.23 3.75
C SER A 4 -10.29 32.64 2.36
N ASN A 5 -9.18 32.35 1.68
CA ASN A 5 -9.20 31.55 0.47
C ASN A 5 -9.49 30.10 0.87
N ASN A 6 -10.76 29.69 0.84
CA ASN A 6 -11.14 28.29 1.03
C ASN A 6 -10.67 27.51 -0.21
N VAL A 7 -9.51 26.86 -0.11
CA VAL A 7 -8.97 25.98 -1.17
C VAL A 7 -9.82 24.70 -1.19
N THR A 8 -10.76 24.62 -2.13
CA THR A 8 -11.66 23.45 -2.27
C THR A 8 -11.07 22.36 -3.16
N GLU A 9 -10.20 22.73 -4.10
CA GLU A 9 -9.63 21.82 -5.10
C GLU A 9 -8.12 22.06 -5.27
N PHE A 10 -7.38 20.97 -5.46
CA PHE A 10 -6.00 21.00 -5.92
C PHE A 10 -5.93 20.57 -7.38
N LEU A 11 -5.21 21.36 -8.19
CA LEU A 11 -4.86 21.01 -9.56
C LEU A 11 -3.51 20.27 -9.53
N LEU A 12 -3.50 18.99 -9.86
CA LEU A 12 -2.25 18.28 -10.09
C LEU A 12 -1.70 18.67 -11.47
N LEU A 13 -0.49 19.23 -11.50
CA LEU A 13 0.21 19.55 -12.76
C LEU A 13 0.39 18.30 -13.66
N GLY A 14 0.37 17.11 -13.04
CA GLY A 14 0.58 15.81 -13.67
C GLY A 14 2.05 15.51 -13.93
N LEU A 15 2.38 14.24 -14.20
CA LEU A 15 3.77 13.79 -14.37
C LEU A 15 4.42 14.25 -15.68
N THR A 16 3.66 14.36 -16.76
CA THR A 16 4.17 14.77 -18.08
C THR A 16 3.07 15.42 -18.91
N GLN A 17 3.45 16.30 -19.83
CA GLN A 17 2.57 16.92 -20.80
C GLN A 17 2.59 16.22 -22.17
N ASP A 18 3.64 15.43 -22.45
CA ASP A 18 3.75 14.66 -23.69
C ASP A 18 2.71 13.53 -23.74
N PRO A 19 1.81 13.49 -24.75
CA PRO A 19 0.81 12.45 -24.89
C PRO A 19 1.39 11.04 -24.98
N SER A 20 2.52 10.87 -25.67
CA SER A 20 3.16 9.55 -25.82
C SER A 20 3.66 9.02 -24.48
N ALA A 21 4.33 9.88 -23.70
CA ALA A 21 4.76 9.57 -22.35
C ALA A 21 3.59 9.28 -21.40
N LYS A 22 2.44 9.98 -21.51
CA LYS A 22 1.25 9.67 -20.68
C LYS A 22 0.74 8.26 -20.94
N THR A 23 0.63 7.85 -22.20
CA THR A 23 0.19 6.51 -22.58
C THR A 23 1.16 5.45 -22.09
N ALA A 24 2.47 5.67 -22.24
CA ALA A 24 3.49 4.75 -21.72
C ALA A 24 3.41 4.60 -20.19
N LEU A 25 3.32 5.72 -19.46
CA LEU A 25 3.18 5.72 -18.00
C LEU A 25 1.89 5.02 -17.58
N PHE A 26 0.77 5.25 -18.26
CA PHE A 26 -0.50 4.58 -17.97
C PHE A 26 -0.36 3.06 -18.05
N VAL A 27 0.24 2.54 -19.13
CA VAL A 27 0.47 1.10 -19.29
C VAL A 27 1.38 0.56 -18.19
N ILE A 28 2.48 1.25 -17.88
CA ILE A 28 3.43 0.83 -16.84
C ILE A 28 2.74 0.79 -15.47
N PHE A 29 2.06 1.86 -15.05
CA PHE A 29 1.38 1.91 -13.76
C PHE A 29 0.23 0.91 -13.67
N LEU A 30 -0.48 0.64 -14.77
CA LEU A 30 -1.55 -0.34 -14.81
C LEU A 30 -1.00 -1.76 -14.60
N LEU A 31 0.10 -2.10 -15.27
CA LEU A 31 0.76 -3.40 -15.09
C LEU A 31 1.28 -3.57 -13.66
N ILE A 32 1.94 -2.55 -13.11
CA ILE A 32 2.42 -2.56 -11.72
C ILE A 32 1.24 -2.76 -10.75
N TYR A 33 0.13 -2.05 -10.96
CA TYR A 33 -1.07 -2.18 -10.14
C TYR A 33 -1.63 -3.61 -10.15
N ILE A 34 -1.82 -4.19 -11.35
CA ILE A 34 -2.35 -5.55 -11.50
C ILE A 34 -1.43 -6.57 -10.82
N VAL A 35 -0.13 -6.51 -11.09
CA VAL A 35 0.85 -7.45 -10.51
C VAL A 35 0.89 -7.32 -9.00
N THR A 36 0.87 -6.10 -8.46
CA THR A 36 0.94 -5.86 -7.01
C THR A 36 -0.30 -6.36 -6.29
N VAL A 37 -1.50 -6.03 -6.80
CA VAL A 37 -2.75 -6.51 -6.19
C VAL A 37 -2.87 -8.02 -6.30
N LEU A 38 -2.60 -8.58 -7.48
CA LEU A 38 -2.70 -10.02 -7.70
C LEU A 38 -1.72 -10.79 -6.82
N GLY A 39 -0.46 -10.37 -6.78
CA GLY A 39 0.58 -11.01 -5.97
C GLY A 39 0.23 -11.02 -4.48
N ASN A 40 -0.19 -9.88 -3.94
CA ASN A 40 -0.57 -9.77 -2.54
C ASN A 40 -1.84 -10.57 -2.18
N VAL A 41 -2.85 -10.56 -3.06
CA VAL A 41 -4.06 -11.37 -2.85
C VAL A 41 -3.72 -12.86 -2.87
N ILE A 42 -2.84 -13.31 -3.77
CA ILE A 42 -2.39 -14.71 -3.82
C ILE A 42 -1.72 -15.10 -2.50
N ILE A 43 -0.87 -14.24 -1.93
CA ILE A 43 -0.21 -14.51 -0.64
C ILE A 43 -1.26 -14.68 0.47
N VAL A 44 -2.20 -13.75 0.58
CA VAL A 44 -3.29 -13.82 1.59
C VAL A 44 -4.07 -15.13 1.44
N VAL A 45 -4.52 -15.45 0.22
CA VAL A 45 -5.27 -16.69 -0.05
C VAL A 45 -4.43 -17.92 0.31
N THR A 46 -3.15 -17.93 -0.02
CA THR A 46 -2.25 -19.06 0.26
C THR A 46 -2.09 -19.30 1.76
N VAL A 47 -1.90 -18.23 2.53
CA VAL A 47 -1.77 -18.30 4.00
C VAL A 47 -3.08 -18.79 4.63
N LEU A 48 -4.24 -18.27 4.18
CA LEU A 48 -5.54 -18.66 4.73
C LEU A 48 -5.94 -20.10 4.34
N ALA A 49 -5.58 -20.56 3.14
CA ALA A 49 -5.93 -21.87 2.64
C ALA A 49 -5.05 -23.00 3.20
N SER A 50 -3.87 -22.69 3.74
CA SER A 50 -2.86 -23.68 4.11
C SER A 50 -2.67 -23.74 5.63
N PRO A 51 -3.21 -24.75 6.33
CA PRO A 51 -3.03 -24.92 7.78
C PRO A 51 -1.57 -25.08 8.20
N SER A 52 -0.71 -25.55 7.29
CA SER A 52 0.73 -25.70 7.50
C SER A 52 1.48 -24.38 7.61
N LEU A 53 0.86 -23.25 7.26
CA LEU A 53 1.43 -21.91 7.38
C LEU A 53 1.04 -21.22 8.71
N GLY A 54 0.61 -21.97 9.73
CA GLY A 54 0.20 -21.43 11.04
C GLY A 54 1.29 -20.77 11.91
N SER A 55 2.46 -20.41 11.35
CA SER A 55 3.49 -19.69 12.10
C SER A 55 3.18 -18.17 12.18
N PRO A 56 3.58 -17.48 13.26
CA PRO A 56 3.38 -16.02 13.41
C PRO A 56 3.91 -15.21 12.22
N MET A 57 5.04 -15.63 11.64
CA MET A 57 5.62 -15.01 10.44
C MET A 57 4.63 -14.90 9.28
N TYR A 58 3.91 -15.98 8.95
CA TYR A 58 2.97 -16.00 7.82
C TYR A 58 1.70 -15.20 8.11
N PHE A 59 1.29 -15.13 9.39
CA PHE A 59 0.23 -14.23 9.81
C PHE A 59 0.62 -12.76 9.56
N PHE A 60 1.82 -12.34 9.98
CA PHE A 60 2.31 -11.00 9.69
C PHE A 60 2.44 -10.73 8.19
N LEU A 61 2.89 -11.72 7.42
CA LEU A 61 3.00 -11.63 5.97
C LEU A 61 1.62 -11.42 5.30
N ALA A 62 0.58 -12.13 5.75
CA ALA A 62 -0.77 -11.95 5.23
C ALA A 62 -1.33 -10.55 5.53
N TYR A 63 -1.09 -10.03 6.74
CA TYR A 63 -1.45 -8.66 7.09
C TYR A 63 -0.68 -7.62 6.27
N LEU A 64 0.62 -7.82 6.08
CA LEU A 64 1.45 -6.95 5.25
C LEU A 64 0.92 -6.93 3.80
N SER A 65 0.63 -8.10 3.25
CA SER A 65 0.09 -8.23 1.89
C SER A 65 -1.28 -7.56 1.74
N LEU A 66 -2.13 -7.65 2.77
CA LEU A 66 -3.42 -6.96 2.78
C LEU A 66 -3.23 -5.43 2.80
N ILE A 67 -2.30 -4.93 3.61
CA ILE A 67 -1.97 -3.49 3.65
C ILE A 67 -1.46 -3.03 2.29
N ASP A 68 -0.56 -3.77 1.65
CA ASP A 68 0.00 -3.44 0.34
C ASP A 68 -1.05 -3.39 -0.77
N ALA A 69 -2.00 -4.33 -0.75
CA ALA A 69 -3.12 -4.36 -1.69
C ALA A 69 -4.05 -3.15 -1.49
N ILE A 70 -4.38 -2.80 -0.24
CA ILE A 70 -5.20 -1.63 0.09
C ILE A 70 -4.47 -0.35 -0.31
N TYR A 71 -3.20 -0.20 0.06
CA TYR A 71 -2.37 0.96 -0.25
C TYR A 71 -2.30 1.18 -1.77
N SER A 72 -2.00 0.12 -2.52
CA SER A 72 -1.96 0.17 -3.99
C SER A 72 -3.28 0.63 -4.60
N THR A 73 -4.41 0.20 -4.03
CA THR A 73 -5.77 0.55 -4.50
C THR A 73 -6.18 1.98 -4.12
N VAL A 74 -5.63 2.55 -3.04
CA VAL A 74 -5.93 3.95 -2.65
C VAL A 74 -5.23 4.95 -3.58
N PHE A 75 -4.00 4.66 -4.01
CA PHE A 75 -3.18 5.60 -4.78
C PHE A 75 -3.23 5.35 -6.31
N SER A 76 -3.11 4.10 -6.75
CA SER A 76 -2.92 3.78 -8.18
C SER A 76 -4.11 4.13 -9.07
N PRO A 77 -5.38 3.86 -8.69
CA PRO A 77 -6.53 4.23 -9.52
C PRO A 77 -6.64 5.74 -9.74
N LYS A 78 -6.37 6.55 -8.72
CA LYS A 78 -6.38 8.02 -8.85
C LYS A 78 -5.29 8.49 -9.81
N LEU A 79 -4.09 7.93 -9.69
CA LEU A 79 -2.98 8.20 -10.59
C LEU A 79 -3.30 7.81 -12.05
N LEU A 80 -3.90 6.64 -12.26
CA LEU A 80 -4.30 6.14 -13.59
C LEU A 80 -5.38 7.01 -14.22
N ILE A 81 -6.40 7.43 -13.45
CA ILE A 81 -7.46 8.33 -13.91
C ILE A 81 -6.86 9.71 -14.28
N ASP A 82 -5.92 10.21 -13.49
CA ASP A 82 -5.27 11.50 -13.74
C ASP A 82 -4.32 11.45 -14.95
N LEU A 83 -3.85 10.28 -15.38
CA LEU A 83 -3.09 10.11 -16.62
C LEU A 83 -3.99 10.15 -17.87
N LEU A 84 -5.22 9.65 -17.76
CA LEU A 84 -6.22 9.65 -18.85
C LEU A 84 -7.02 10.97 -18.94
N SER A 85 -7.15 11.70 -17.82
CA SER A 85 -8.00 12.89 -17.73
C SER A 85 -7.25 14.17 -18.10
N ASN A 86 -7.91 15.02 -18.90
CA ASN A 86 -7.41 16.38 -19.23
C ASN A 86 -7.53 17.35 -18.04
N ARG A 87 -8.44 17.10 -17.09
CA ARG A 87 -8.54 17.86 -15.83
C ARG A 87 -8.18 16.96 -14.66
N LYS A 88 -7.07 17.29 -13.99
CA LYS A 88 -6.50 16.53 -12.88
C LYS A 88 -6.79 17.26 -11.58
N THR A 89 -8.06 17.24 -11.16
CA THR A 89 -8.48 17.86 -9.92
C THR A 89 -8.70 16.80 -8.84
N ILE A 90 -8.33 17.14 -7.61
CA ILE A 90 -8.67 16.39 -6.42
C ILE A 90 -9.22 17.35 -5.37
N SER A 91 -10.31 16.96 -4.71
CA SER A 91 -10.85 17.72 -3.58
C SER A 91 -9.86 17.69 -2.42
N PHE A 92 -9.77 18.80 -1.68
CA PHE A 92 -8.94 18.90 -0.47
C PHE A 92 -9.22 17.74 0.51
N GLN A 93 -10.49 17.40 0.73
CA GLN A 93 -10.88 16.34 1.66
C GLN A 93 -10.39 14.97 1.21
N VAL A 94 -10.47 14.67 -0.09
CA VAL A 94 -10.02 13.38 -0.65
C VAL A 94 -8.50 13.29 -0.59
N CYS A 95 -7.80 14.36 -0.95
CA CYS A 95 -6.34 14.44 -0.86
C CYS A 95 -5.84 14.20 0.58
N MET A 96 -6.41 14.93 1.54
CA MET A 96 -6.06 14.76 2.95
C MET A 96 -6.42 13.38 3.49
N GLY A 97 -7.55 12.80 3.04
CA GLY A 97 -7.93 11.43 3.36
C GLY A 97 -6.92 10.40 2.84
N GLN A 98 -6.52 10.49 1.57
CA GLN A 98 -5.50 9.61 0.98
C GLN A 98 -4.16 9.73 1.72
N LEU A 99 -3.74 10.95 2.05
CA LEU A 99 -2.49 11.19 2.77
C LEU A 99 -2.53 10.60 4.18
N PHE A 100 -3.63 10.80 4.92
CA PHE A 100 -3.81 10.22 6.25
C PHE A 100 -3.78 8.69 6.21
N ILE A 101 -4.54 8.09 5.29
CA ILE A 101 -4.59 6.65 5.08
C ILE A 101 -3.20 6.12 4.72
N GLY A 102 -2.48 6.80 3.83
CA GLY A 102 -1.13 6.43 3.43
C GLY A 102 -0.15 6.42 4.59
N HIS A 103 -0.16 7.46 5.43
CA HIS A 103 0.72 7.50 6.61
C HIS A 103 0.36 6.44 7.65
N LEU A 104 -0.93 6.21 7.88
CA LEU A 104 -1.40 5.20 8.83
C LEU A 104 -0.94 3.79 8.41
N PHE A 105 -1.16 3.44 7.15
CA PHE A 105 -0.78 2.13 6.63
C PHE A 105 0.74 1.96 6.52
N SER A 106 1.48 3.00 6.12
CA SER A 106 2.95 2.96 6.11
C SER A 106 3.53 2.79 7.53
N GLY A 107 2.92 3.43 8.54
CA GLY A 107 3.28 3.19 9.93
C GLY A 107 3.04 1.74 10.35
N ALA A 108 1.87 1.19 10.03
CA ALA A 108 1.53 -0.20 10.31
C ALA A 108 2.48 -1.19 9.60
N GLU A 109 2.85 -0.92 8.35
CA GLU A 109 3.83 -1.68 7.57
C GLU A 109 5.18 -1.78 8.31
N VAL A 110 5.70 -0.66 8.82
CA VAL A 110 6.95 -0.63 9.59
C VAL A 110 6.85 -1.48 10.86
N PHE A 111 5.75 -1.39 11.60
CA PHE A 111 5.55 -2.22 12.80
C PHE A 111 5.50 -3.72 12.47
N LEU A 112 4.85 -4.09 11.36
CA LEU A 112 4.83 -5.48 10.89
C LEU A 112 6.22 -5.96 10.48
N LEU A 113 6.99 -5.14 9.74
CA LEU A 113 8.36 -5.46 9.36
C LEU A 113 9.26 -5.69 10.59
N VAL A 114 9.12 -4.85 11.61
CA VAL A 114 9.82 -5.02 12.89
C VAL A 114 9.38 -6.29 13.60
N ALA A 115 8.09 -6.60 13.64
CA ALA A 115 7.57 -7.82 14.26
C ALA A 115 8.09 -9.08 13.55
N MET A 116 8.14 -9.09 12.21
CA MET A 116 8.72 -10.19 11.43
C MET A 116 10.23 -10.33 11.66
N ALA A 117 10.96 -9.22 11.73
CA ALA A 117 12.39 -9.25 12.06
C ALA A 117 12.64 -9.80 13.47
N TYR A 118 11.78 -9.43 14.43
CA TYR A 118 11.84 -9.95 15.79
C TYR A 118 11.51 -11.45 15.86
N ASP A 119 10.46 -11.92 15.17
CA ASP A 119 10.13 -13.34 15.05
C ASP A 119 11.34 -14.16 14.55
N ARG A 120 11.96 -13.71 13.45
CA ARG A 120 13.16 -14.36 12.89
C ARG A 120 14.34 -14.33 13.86
N TYR A 121 14.55 -13.23 14.57
CA TYR A 121 15.59 -13.13 15.60
C TYR A 121 15.38 -14.14 16.73
N VAL A 122 14.17 -14.24 17.29
CA VAL A 122 13.87 -15.19 18.37
C VAL A 122 14.00 -16.63 17.89
N ALA A 123 13.55 -16.93 16.66
CA ALA A 123 13.68 -18.26 16.07
C ALA A 123 15.14 -18.72 15.96
N ILE A 124 16.06 -17.81 15.61
CA ILE A 124 17.49 -18.11 15.41
C ILE A 124 18.26 -18.08 16.74
N CYS A 125 18.08 -17.01 17.53
CA CYS A 125 18.90 -16.77 18.72
C CYS A 125 18.37 -17.47 19.98
N LYS A 126 17.10 -17.89 20.01
CA LYS A 126 16.43 -18.51 21.16
C LYS A 126 15.51 -19.67 20.75
N PRO A 127 15.99 -20.67 19.99
CA PRO A 127 15.14 -21.71 19.39
C PRO A 127 14.34 -22.52 20.44
N LEU A 128 14.95 -22.84 21.59
CA LEU A 128 14.27 -23.59 22.67
C LEU A 128 13.17 -22.79 23.38
N HIS A 129 13.25 -21.45 23.35
CA HIS A 129 12.26 -20.58 23.97
C HIS A 129 11.27 -19.98 22.96
N TYR A 130 11.48 -20.20 21.66
CA TYR A 130 10.65 -19.62 20.59
C TYR A 130 9.17 -19.95 20.78
N LEU A 131 8.83 -21.21 21.05
CA LEU A 131 7.46 -21.64 21.29
C LEU A 131 6.83 -21.04 22.56
N THR A 132 7.61 -20.51 23.50
CA THR A 132 7.07 -19.85 24.71
C THR A 132 6.98 -18.33 24.52
N ILE A 133 7.85 -17.75 23.69
CA ILE A 133 7.89 -16.31 23.44
C ILE A 133 6.87 -15.89 22.37
N MET A 134 6.63 -16.76 21.38
CA MET A 134 5.77 -16.48 20.22
C MET A 134 4.39 -17.12 20.28
N ASN A 135 4.09 -17.89 21.34
CA ASN A 135 2.79 -18.50 21.61
C ASN A 135 1.98 -17.64 22.57
#